data_AF-A0A2V6QWH8-F1
#
_entry.id   AF-A0A2V6QWH8-F1
#
_cell.length_a   1.000
_cell.length_b   1.000
_cell.length_c   1.000
_cell.angle_alpha   90.00
_cell.angle_beta   90.00
_cell.angle_gamma   90.00
#
_symmetry.space_group_name_H-M   'P 1'
#
loop_
_entity.id
_entity.type
_entity.pdbx_description
1 polymer ?
#
loop_
_entity_poly.entity_id
_entity_poly.type
_entity_poly.pdbx_seq_one_letter_code
_entity_poly.pdbx_strand_id
1 'polypeptide(L)'
;MPARLARRRGAGHGGLRGAGSRVRARRARRHARRAAAREPEHLPRLRRLQRRARAGGRAVTRVLGVGLLTGWGAGVAALPEDARRAAGDRRVVPLVTPPLAGERFRRATRECLLGVAAVEAALRESGLSRAAVAGPRTALVYVTAAAYAASNKGFIEGAGTTLHFPYTAPSAVPAEVAIEYGLTGGYVILVGGAAAAVDALWQAGTLLAAGRADTALVLAVETFDECADLWARGRWAAPRPLVEAAACAVLVGSGDDSGYGPGAASTLEALVARRAGETLACAPLVGLALARAAGAPHARVTGRWRGRRAQIAVAT
;
A
#
# COMPACT_ATOMS: atom_id res chain seq x y z
N MET A 1 -66.28 -7.78 -26.87
CA MET A 1 -65.81 -6.59 -27.60
C MET A 1 -64.28 -6.47 -27.46
N PRO A 2 -63.50 -7.07 -28.38
CA PRO A 2 -62.06 -6.89 -28.49
C PRO A 2 -61.69 -6.00 -29.69
N ALA A 3 -60.60 -5.24 -29.61
CA ALA A 3 -59.98 -4.64 -30.80
C ALA A 3 -58.68 -5.39 -31.13
N ARG A 4 -58.65 -5.91 -32.35
CA ARG A 4 -57.64 -6.74 -33.00
C ARG A 4 -56.94 -5.94 -34.11
N LEU A 5 -55.71 -6.37 -34.44
CA LEU A 5 -54.99 -6.28 -35.74
C LEU A 5 -54.41 -4.88 -36.09
N ALA A 6 -53.26 -4.74 -36.77
CA ALA A 6 -52.66 -5.62 -37.78
C ALA A 6 -51.12 -5.54 -37.89
N ARG A 7 -50.54 -6.70 -38.26
CA ARG A 7 -49.23 -6.88 -38.91
C ARG A 7 -49.23 -6.23 -40.30
N ARG A 8 -48.06 -5.75 -40.75
CA ARG A 8 -47.71 -5.71 -42.18
C ARG A 8 -46.44 -6.53 -42.45
N ARG A 9 -46.55 -7.38 -43.47
CA ARG A 9 -45.51 -8.21 -44.12
C ARG A 9 -45.29 -7.68 -45.55
N GLY A 10 -44.11 -8.00 -46.11
CA GLY A 10 -43.80 -8.03 -47.55
C GLY A 10 -42.87 -6.89 -47.98
N ALA A 11 -41.83 -7.07 -48.80
CA ALA A 11 -41.27 -8.16 -49.61
C ALA A 11 -39.74 -7.85 -49.75
N GLY A 12 -38.77 -8.75 -49.99
CA GLY A 12 -38.73 -9.87 -50.91
C GLY A 12 -38.15 -9.43 -52.25
N HIS A 13 -36.82 -9.55 -52.46
CA HIS A 13 -36.07 -9.71 -53.73
C HIS A 13 -34.58 -9.84 -53.33
N GLY A 14 -33.73 -10.72 -53.84
CA GLY A 14 -33.75 -11.58 -55.03
C GLY A 14 -32.27 -11.76 -55.36
N GLY A 15 -31.73 -12.97 -55.22
CA GLY A 15 -30.32 -13.24 -55.50
C GLY A 15 -30.03 -13.15 -57.00
N LEU A 16 -28.84 -12.65 -57.35
CA LEU A 16 -28.22 -12.89 -58.65
C LEU A 16 -26.76 -13.33 -58.43
N ARG A 17 -26.47 -14.51 -58.97
CA ARG A 17 -25.15 -15.13 -59.11
C ARG A 17 -24.43 -14.59 -60.35
N GLY A 18 -23.10 -14.70 -60.34
CA GLY A 18 -22.21 -14.59 -61.50
C GLY A 18 -21.31 -13.36 -61.41
N ALA A 19 -20.03 -13.36 -61.76
CA ALA A 19 -19.14 -14.38 -62.31
C ALA A 19 -17.71 -13.97 -61.94
N GLY A 20 -16.77 -14.91 -62.03
CA GLY A 20 -15.43 -14.78 -61.46
C GLY A 20 -14.55 -13.67 -62.05
N SER A 21 -13.62 -13.23 -61.22
CA SER A 21 -12.35 -12.65 -61.66
C SER A 21 -11.23 -13.21 -60.78
N ARG A 22 -10.38 -14.03 -61.40
CA ARG A 22 -9.14 -14.56 -60.83
C ARG A 22 -8.13 -13.40 -60.74
N VAL A 23 -7.78 -12.97 -59.53
CA VAL A 23 -6.51 -12.25 -59.32
C VAL A 23 -5.80 -12.86 -58.14
N ARG A 24 -4.66 -13.51 -58.45
CA ARG A 24 -3.73 -14.08 -57.48
C ARG A 24 -3.24 -12.99 -56.53
N ALA A 25 -3.33 -13.24 -55.23
CA ALA A 25 -2.68 -12.44 -54.20
C ALA A 25 -1.16 -12.50 -54.36
N ARG A 26 -0.55 -11.45 -54.91
CA ARG A 26 0.88 -11.20 -54.73
C ARG A 26 1.08 -10.50 -53.37
N ARG A 27 1.72 -11.22 -52.43
CA ARG A 27 2.24 -10.67 -51.18
C ARG A 27 3.18 -9.51 -51.49
N ALA A 28 2.73 -8.29 -51.22
CA ALA A 28 3.60 -7.13 -51.05
C ALA A 28 3.70 -6.84 -49.54
N ARG A 29 4.86 -7.17 -48.97
CA ARG A 29 5.26 -6.71 -47.63
C ARG A 29 5.32 -5.18 -47.66
N ARG A 30 4.38 -4.51 -46.99
CA ARG A 30 4.53 -3.10 -46.60
C ARG A 30 4.48 -2.99 -45.09
N HIS A 31 5.63 -2.58 -44.54
CA HIS A 31 5.82 -2.16 -43.17
C HIS A 31 4.82 -1.05 -42.81
N ALA A 32 3.83 -1.36 -42.00
CA ALA A 32 3.14 -0.36 -41.22
C ALA A 32 3.97 -0.07 -39.97
N ARG A 33 4.82 0.97 -40.05
CA ARG A 33 5.33 1.66 -38.86
C ARG A 33 4.11 2.22 -38.12
N ARG A 34 3.63 1.53 -37.09
CA ARG A 34 2.71 2.11 -36.11
C ARG A 34 3.43 3.30 -35.47
N ALA A 35 2.88 4.49 -35.64
CA ALA A 35 3.27 5.66 -34.88
C ALA A 35 3.12 5.32 -33.40
N ALA A 36 4.25 5.18 -32.70
CA ALA A 36 4.27 5.02 -31.27
C ALA A 36 3.58 6.24 -30.65
N ALA A 37 2.58 6.02 -29.79
CA ALA A 37 2.09 7.06 -28.91
C ALA A 37 3.30 7.69 -28.22
N ARG A 38 3.46 9.02 -28.36
CA ARG A 38 4.57 9.74 -27.72
C ARG A 38 4.46 9.49 -26.22
N GLU A 39 5.43 8.74 -25.67
CA GLU A 39 5.56 8.59 -24.22
C GLU A 39 5.67 9.99 -23.61
N PRO A 40 4.94 10.29 -22.52
CA PRO A 40 5.12 11.54 -21.78
C PRO A 40 6.59 11.75 -21.41
N GLU A 41 7.11 12.97 -21.60
CA GLU A 41 8.54 13.31 -21.47
C GLU A 41 9.17 13.02 -20.10
N HIS A 42 8.35 12.79 -19.07
CA HIS A 42 8.79 12.42 -17.72
C HIS A 42 9.16 10.94 -17.56
N LEU A 43 8.63 10.03 -18.39
CA LEU A 43 8.94 8.59 -18.33
C LEU A 43 10.37 8.25 -18.77
N PRO A 44 10.93 8.85 -19.84
CA PRO A 44 12.34 8.67 -20.20
C PRO A 44 13.32 9.19 -19.12
N ARG A 45 12.95 10.27 -18.41
CA ARG A 45 13.73 10.79 -17.27
C ARG A 45 13.73 9.80 -16.09
N LEU A 46 12.57 9.23 -15.75
CA LEU A 46 12.47 8.14 -14.76
C LEU A 46 13.32 6.92 -15.15
N ARG A 47 13.26 6.49 -16.42
CA ARG A 47 14.06 5.34 -16.91
C ARG A 47 15.57 5.61 -16.95
N ARG A 48 16.00 6.86 -17.17
CA ARG A 48 17.43 7.24 -17.09
C ARG A 48 17.93 7.31 -15.65
N LEU A 49 17.08 7.71 -14.70
CA LEU A 49 17.40 7.71 -13.28
C LEU A 49 17.56 6.28 -12.72
N GLN A 50 16.80 5.31 -13.25
CA GLN A 50 16.95 3.88 -12.92
C GLN A 50 18.27 3.24 -13.39
N ARG A 51 19.01 3.88 -14.31
CA ARG A 51 20.20 3.27 -14.95
C ARG A 51 21.55 3.76 -14.40
N ARG A 52 21.58 4.68 -13.43
CA ARG A 52 22.82 5.27 -12.92
C ARG A 52 22.90 5.20 -11.39
N ALA A 53 23.17 4.01 -10.88
CA ALA A 53 23.78 3.83 -9.57
C ALA A 53 24.75 2.65 -9.64
N ARG A 54 26.04 2.92 -9.87
CA ARG A 54 27.12 1.97 -9.58
C ARG A 54 28.39 2.72 -9.16
N ALA A 55 28.76 2.58 -7.89
CA ALA A 55 30.11 2.28 -7.44
C ALA A 55 30.12 2.09 -5.90
N GLY A 56 30.70 0.98 -5.43
CA GLY A 56 31.23 0.85 -4.06
C GLY A 56 30.42 -0.02 -3.08
N GLY A 57 30.81 -1.31 -2.95
CA GLY A 57 30.37 -2.20 -1.87
C GLY A 57 28.96 -2.76 -2.01
N ARG A 58 28.75 -4.03 -1.62
CA ARG A 58 27.44 -4.70 -1.60
C ARG A 58 26.64 -4.21 -0.39
N ALA A 59 26.33 -2.92 -0.33
CA ALA A 59 25.37 -2.42 0.64
C ALA A 59 24.01 -3.07 0.34
N VAL A 60 23.25 -3.44 1.37
CA VAL A 60 21.90 -4.00 1.25
C VAL A 60 20.97 -3.07 2.01
N THR A 61 19.78 -2.81 1.47
CA THR A 61 18.75 -2.09 2.23
C THR A 61 18.41 -2.89 3.49
N ARG A 62 18.62 -2.28 4.65
CA ARG A 62 18.45 -2.91 5.96
C ARG A 62 17.32 -2.24 6.73
N VAL A 63 16.49 -3.05 7.36
CA VAL A 63 15.49 -2.61 8.33
C VAL A 63 16.18 -2.46 9.69
N LEU A 64 16.18 -1.27 10.28
CA LEU A 64 16.72 -1.02 11.62
C LEU A 64 15.72 -1.33 12.74
N GLY A 65 14.43 -1.12 12.48
CA GLY A 65 13.35 -1.37 13.45
C GLY A 65 11.97 -1.30 12.79
N VAL A 66 10.96 -1.91 13.43
CA VAL A 66 9.57 -1.92 12.96
C VAL A 66 8.59 -1.63 14.10
N GLY A 67 8.19 -0.36 14.22
CA GLY A 67 7.10 0.01 15.12
C GLY A 67 5.81 -0.67 14.69
N LEU A 68 5.17 -1.41 15.61
CA LEU A 68 3.95 -2.18 15.33
C LEU A 68 2.89 -1.91 16.39
N LEU A 69 1.75 -1.38 15.98
CA LEU A 69 0.55 -1.22 16.78
C LEU A 69 -0.60 -1.93 16.07
N THR A 70 -1.34 -2.79 16.78
CA THR A 70 -2.48 -3.51 16.23
C THR A 70 -3.64 -3.52 17.20
N GLY A 71 -4.84 -3.88 16.75
CA GLY A 71 -5.98 -4.13 17.64
C GLY A 71 -5.73 -5.19 18.74
N TRP A 72 -4.65 -5.95 18.65
CA TRP A 72 -4.22 -6.89 19.69
C TRP A 72 -3.29 -6.26 20.75
N GLY A 73 -2.73 -5.09 20.46
CA GLY A 73 -1.76 -4.40 21.30
C GLY A 73 -0.50 -3.99 20.54
N ALA A 74 0.48 -3.49 21.29
CA ALA A 74 1.76 -3.02 20.76
C ALA A 74 2.79 -4.16 20.65
N GLY A 75 3.52 -4.18 19.54
CA GLY A 75 4.60 -5.12 19.27
C GLY A 75 4.14 -6.55 18.92
N VAL A 76 5.10 -7.37 18.51
CA VAL A 76 4.85 -8.76 18.07
C VAL A 76 4.33 -9.68 19.19
N ALA A 77 4.69 -9.38 20.44
CA ALA A 77 4.33 -10.17 21.61
C ALA A 77 2.83 -10.09 21.92
N ALA A 78 2.18 -8.99 21.54
CA ALA A 78 0.74 -8.81 21.69
C ALA A 78 -0.09 -9.60 20.68
N LEU A 79 0.51 -10.07 19.57
CA LEU A 79 -0.22 -10.83 18.57
C LEU A 79 -0.67 -12.18 19.17
N PRO A 80 -1.93 -12.61 18.96
CA PRO A 80 -2.38 -13.93 19.36
C PRO A 80 -1.73 -15.02 18.51
N GLU A 81 -1.75 -16.28 18.98
CA GLU A 81 -1.32 -17.43 18.17
C GLU A 81 -2.16 -17.63 16.92
N ASP A 82 -3.47 -17.39 17.05
CA ASP A 82 -4.47 -17.43 15.98
C ASP A 82 -5.47 -16.27 16.17
N ALA A 83 -5.43 -15.31 15.25
CA ALA A 83 -6.27 -14.13 15.24
C ALA A 83 -7.75 -14.46 15.01
N ARG A 84 -8.08 -15.52 14.26
CA ARG A 84 -9.48 -15.92 14.04
C ARG A 84 -10.07 -16.42 15.35
N ARG A 85 -9.34 -17.29 16.05
CA ARG A 85 -9.77 -17.82 17.34
C ARG A 85 -9.88 -16.71 18.38
N ALA A 86 -8.87 -15.82 18.46
CA ALA A 86 -8.87 -14.71 19.41
C ALA A 86 -9.97 -13.68 19.13
N ALA A 87 -10.33 -13.45 17.87
CA ALA A 87 -11.40 -12.52 17.50
C ALA A 87 -12.79 -13.03 17.93
N GLY A 88 -13.02 -14.34 17.95
CA GLY A 88 -14.35 -14.92 18.13
C GLY A 88 -15.28 -14.43 17.03
N ASP A 89 -16.43 -13.87 17.41
CA ASP A 89 -17.42 -13.34 16.46
C ASP A 89 -17.09 -11.94 15.94
N ARG A 90 -16.05 -11.29 16.48
CA ARG A 90 -15.67 -9.94 16.07
C ARG A 90 -15.18 -9.94 14.61
N ARG A 91 -15.80 -9.10 13.79
CA ARG A 91 -15.39 -8.87 12.40
C ARG A 91 -14.28 -7.84 12.28
N VAL A 92 -14.33 -6.82 13.13
CA VAL A 92 -13.31 -5.79 13.26
C VAL A 92 -12.71 -5.89 14.66
N VAL A 93 -11.39 -5.84 14.73
CA VAL A 93 -10.64 -5.74 15.99
C VAL A 93 -10.02 -4.35 16.02
N PRO A 94 -10.60 -3.41 16.78
CA PRO A 94 -10.17 -2.02 16.76
C PRO A 94 -8.87 -1.83 17.53
N LEU A 95 -8.06 -0.88 17.08
CA LEU A 95 -6.85 -0.42 17.74
C LEU A 95 -7.19 0.78 18.64
N VAL A 96 -6.81 0.74 19.91
CA VAL A 96 -7.07 1.87 20.79
C VAL A 96 -6.31 3.11 20.30
N THR A 97 -7.01 4.25 20.27
CA THR A 97 -6.41 5.53 19.91
C THR A 97 -5.35 5.92 20.94
N PRO A 98 -4.09 6.15 20.53
CA PRO A 98 -3.03 6.53 21.45
C PRO A 98 -3.27 7.96 21.97
N PRO A 99 -3.10 8.21 23.28
CA PRO A 99 -3.20 9.54 23.83
C PRO A 99 -1.93 10.33 23.50
N LEU A 100 -1.94 11.04 22.37
CA LEU A 100 -0.86 11.97 22.04
C LEU A 100 -1.18 13.36 22.61
N ALA A 101 -0.31 13.83 23.49
CA ALA A 101 -0.41 15.16 24.06
C ALA A 101 0.10 16.23 23.09
N GLY A 102 -0.44 17.44 23.20
CA GLY A 102 0.04 18.60 22.46
C GLY A 102 -1.08 19.27 21.65
N GLU A 103 -1.05 20.60 21.64
CA GLU A 103 -2.08 21.42 21.01
C GLU A 103 -2.27 21.11 19.52
N ARG A 104 -1.18 20.74 18.86
CA ARG A 104 -1.15 20.34 17.47
C ARG A 104 -2.13 19.22 17.14
N PHE A 105 -2.22 18.21 18.00
CA PHE A 105 -3.04 17.02 17.74
C PHE A 105 -4.51 17.21 18.09
N ARG A 106 -4.90 18.38 18.60
CA ARG A 106 -6.30 18.71 18.95
C ARG A 106 -7.28 18.45 17.80
N ARG A 107 -6.82 18.56 16.56
CA ARG A 107 -7.62 18.38 15.34
C ARG A 107 -7.22 17.17 14.51
N ALA A 108 -6.20 16.44 14.93
CA ALA A 108 -5.72 15.29 14.18
C ALA A 108 -6.74 14.15 14.25
N THR A 109 -7.02 13.54 13.11
CA THR A 109 -7.87 12.36 13.09
C THR A 109 -7.16 11.17 13.73
N ARG A 110 -7.95 10.15 14.09
CA ARG A 110 -7.44 8.95 14.74
C ARG A 110 -6.32 8.29 13.93
N GLU A 111 -6.45 8.21 12.61
CA GLU A 111 -5.44 7.62 11.73
C GLU A 111 -4.11 8.39 11.79
N CYS A 112 -4.17 9.73 11.93
CA CYS A 112 -2.98 10.56 12.09
C CYS A 112 -2.27 10.26 13.42
N LEU A 113 -3.02 10.14 14.51
CA LEU A 113 -2.46 9.80 15.83
C LEU A 113 -1.79 8.42 15.81
N LEU A 114 -2.42 7.46 15.13
CA LEU A 114 -1.87 6.13 14.93
C LEU A 114 -0.59 6.15 14.10
N GLY A 115 -0.55 6.95 13.04
CA GLY A 115 0.64 7.13 12.20
C GLY A 115 1.83 7.67 12.99
N VAL A 116 1.62 8.74 13.77
CA VAL A 116 2.64 9.32 14.65
C VAL A 116 3.12 8.31 15.69
N ALA A 117 2.20 7.61 16.36
CA ALA A 117 2.55 6.61 17.36
C ALA A 117 3.33 5.43 16.78
N ALA A 118 3.02 5.00 15.55
CA ALA A 118 3.76 3.94 14.87
C ALA A 118 5.20 4.37 14.50
N VAL A 119 5.40 5.62 14.07
CA VAL A 119 6.75 6.16 13.84
C VAL A 119 7.52 6.24 15.16
N GLU A 120 6.92 6.74 16.23
CA GLU A 120 7.56 6.79 17.55
C GLU A 120 7.99 5.39 18.03
N ALA A 121 7.13 4.39 17.84
CA ALA A 121 7.46 3.00 18.17
C ALA A 121 8.63 2.48 17.32
N ALA A 122 8.68 2.83 16.04
CA ALA A 122 9.74 2.41 15.12
C ALA A 122 11.09 3.06 15.46
N LEU A 123 11.08 4.36 15.80
CA LEU A 123 12.27 5.08 16.25
C LEU A 123 12.82 4.44 17.52
N ARG A 124 11.96 4.16 18.51
CA ARG A 124 12.35 3.49 19.75
C ARG A 124 13.00 2.12 19.49
N GLU A 125 12.42 1.29 18.63
CA GLU A 125 12.99 -0.01 18.30
C GLU A 125 14.33 0.12 17.54
N SER A 126 14.44 1.10 16.64
CA SER A 126 15.66 1.35 15.88
C SER A 126 16.80 2.03 16.67
N GLY A 127 16.51 2.53 17.88
CA GLY A 127 17.44 3.34 18.67
C GLY A 127 17.71 4.74 18.11
N LEU A 128 16.94 5.20 17.11
CA LEU A 128 17.06 6.53 16.53
C LEU A 128 16.30 7.56 17.37
N SER A 129 16.87 8.76 17.47
CA SER A 129 16.17 9.91 18.04
C SER A 129 15.30 10.60 17.00
N ARG A 130 14.34 11.42 17.45
CA ARG A 130 13.55 12.28 16.56
C ARG A 130 14.42 13.22 15.72
N ALA A 131 15.47 13.77 16.33
CA ALA A 131 16.41 14.66 15.64
C ALA A 131 17.20 13.93 14.54
N ALA A 132 17.49 12.63 14.71
CA ALA A 132 18.23 11.83 13.73
C ALA A 132 17.45 11.60 12.42
N VAL A 133 16.11 11.70 12.46
CA VAL A 133 15.27 11.54 11.26
C VAL A 133 14.78 12.87 10.69
N ALA A 134 14.98 14.00 11.37
CA ALA A 134 14.54 15.29 10.88
C ALA A 134 15.35 15.76 9.65
N GLY A 135 14.71 16.59 8.82
CA GLY A 135 15.35 17.24 7.68
C GLY A 135 15.16 16.54 6.33
N PRO A 136 15.96 16.94 5.32
CA PRO A 136 15.73 16.56 3.93
C PRO A 136 16.29 15.18 3.57
N ARG A 137 17.08 14.57 4.47
CA ARG A 137 17.75 13.29 4.24
C ARG A 137 16.95 12.08 4.71
N THR A 138 15.73 12.29 5.20
CA THR A 138 14.79 11.22 5.52
C THR A 138 13.64 11.22 4.54
N ALA A 139 13.42 10.08 3.87
CA ALA A 139 12.24 9.86 3.05
C ALA A 139 11.07 9.31 3.88
N LEU A 140 9.84 9.71 3.54
CA LEU A 140 8.60 9.13 4.04
C LEU A 140 7.83 8.52 2.88
N VAL A 141 7.59 7.21 2.94
CA VAL A 141 6.73 6.47 2.02
C VAL A 141 5.54 5.95 2.81
N TYR A 142 4.36 6.51 2.55
CA TYR A 142 3.12 6.11 3.20
C TYR A 142 2.29 5.21 2.30
N VAL A 143 1.68 4.18 2.88
CA VAL A 143 0.81 3.24 2.17
C VAL A 143 -0.46 2.94 2.97
N THR A 144 -1.58 2.86 2.28
CA THR A 144 -2.87 2.50 2.90
C THR A 144 -3.83 1.93 1.87
N ALA A 145 -4.65 0.96 2.29
CA ALA A 145 -5.71 0.36 1.48
C ALA A 145 -7.09 0.91 1.84
N ALA A 146 -7.36 1.12 3.13
CA ALA A 146 -8.58 1.76 3.62
C ALA A 146 -8.60 3.26 3.32
N ALA A 147 -7.44 3.83 3.01
CA ALA A 147 -7.27 5.25 2.75
C ALA A 147 -7.82 6.06 3.91
N TYR A 148 -8.78 6.93 3.65
CA TYR A 148 -9.38 7.89 4.58
C TYR A 148 -10.89 7.65 4.66
N ALA A 149 -11.31 6.39 4.54
CA ALA A 149 -12.72 5.99 4.52
C ALA A 149 -13.47 6.47 5.78
N ALA A 150 -12.88 6.33 6.96
CA ALA A 150 -13.45 6.80 8.21
C ALA A 150 -13.64 8.33 8.22
N SER A 151 -12.59 9.08 7.88
CA SER A 151 -12.65 10.54 7.76
C SER A 151 -13.66 11.02 6.70
N ASN A 152 -13.76 10.34 5.55
CA ASN A 152 -14.78 10.63 4.53
C ASN A 152 -16.19 10.36 5.02
N LYS A 153 -16.42 9.22 5.69
CA LYS A 153 -17.73 8.87 6.23
C LYS A 153 -18.18 9.94 7.22
N GLY A 154 -17.31 10.31 8.17
CA GLY A 154 -17.59 11.38 9.13
C GLY A 154 -17.88 12.73 8.47
N PHE A 155 -17.15 13.09 7.41
CA PHE A 155 -17.43 14.31 6.65
C PHE A 155 -18.79 14.27 5.93
N ILE A 156 -19.10 13.17 5.22
CA ILE A 156 -20.36 12.98 4.48
C ILE A 156 -21.57 12.98 5.42
N GLU A 157 -21.44 12.35 6.59
CA GLU A 157 -22.49 12.27 7.60
C GLU A 157 -22.62 13.55 8.44
N GLY A 158 -21.85 14.59 8.15
CA GLY A 158 -21.96 15.91 8.78
C GLY A 158 -21.32 16.02 10.17
N ALA A 159 -20.50 15.05 10.56
CA ALA A 159 -19.76 15.08 11.83
C ALA A 159 -18.52 16.00 11.77
N GLY A 160 -18.16 16.53 10.60
CA GLY A 160 -16.98 17.37 10.38
C GLY A 160 -17.30 18.86 10.26
N THR A 161 -16.37 19.71 10.73
CA THR A 161 -16.38 21.16 10.43
C THR A 161 -15.65 21.44 9.10
N THR A 162 -15.75 22.65 8.54
CA THR A 162 -14.99 23.06 7.34
C THR A 162 -13.47 22.89 7.47
N LEU A 163 -12.95 22.84 8.71
CA LEU A 163 -11.54 22.59 9.03
C LEU A 163 -11.14 21.11 8.94
N HIS A 164 -12.10 20.18 8.79
CA HIS A 164 -11.84 18.73 8.66
C HIS A 164 -11.61 18.29 7.22
N PHE A 165 -11.96 19.10 6.22
CA PHE A 165 -11.79 18.74 4.82
C PHE A 165 -10.35 18.33 4.45
N PRO A 166 -9.27 18.98 4.92
CA PRO A 166 -7.91 18.53 4.66
C PRO A 166 -7.59 17.12 5.19
N TYR A 167 -8.26 16.68 6.26
CA TYR A 167 -8.11 15.34 6.82
C TYR A 167 -8.86 14.26 6.03
N THR A 168 -9.68 14.65 5.05
CA THR A 168 -10.24 13.74 4.05
C THR A 168 -9.30 13.50 2.87
N ALA A 169 -8.07 14.02 2.90
CA ALA A 169 -7.08 13.75 1.86
C ALA A 169 -6.19 12.55 2.23
N PRO A 170 -5.74 11.74 1.25
CA PRO A 170 -4.79 10.65 1.50
C PRO A 170 -3.44 11.12 2.07
N SER A 171 -3.14 12.43 1.96
CA SER A 171 -1.93 13.04 2.49
C SER A 171 -2.01 13.42 3.97
N ALA A 172 -3.17 13.33 4.63
CA ALA A 172 -3.33 13.82 6.00
C ALA A 172 -2.40 13.13 7.00
N VAL A 173 -2.45 11.79 7.06
CA VAL A 173 -1.59 10.97 7.94
C VAL A 173 -0.10 11.23 7.70
N PRO A 174 0.43 11.10 6.46
CA PRO A 174 1.84 11.34 6.23
C PRO A 174 2.24 12.81 6.39
N ALA A 175 1.35 13.78 6.18
CA ALA A 175 1.65 15.19 6.43
C ALA A 175 1.82 15.46 7.93
N GLU A 176 0.94 14.90 8.78
CA GLU A 176 1.09 15.02 10.23
C GLU A 176 2.40 14.37 10.71
N VAL A 177 2.73 13.18 10.20
CA VAL A 177 4.03 12.55 10.50
C VAL A 177 5.18 13.43 10.04
N ALA A 178 5.15 13.94 8.80
CA ALA A 178 6.23 14.77 8.27
C ALA A 178 6.45 16.04 9.11
N ILE A 179 5.38 16.75 9.45
CA ILE A 179 5.46 17.96 10.27
C ILE A 179 5.90 17.60 11.71
N GLU A 180 5.54 16.44 12.26
CA GLU A 180 5.89 16.03 13.64
C GLU A 180 7.35 15.67 13.81
N TYR A 181 7.92 15.02 12.80
CA TYR A 181 9.31 14.60 12.84
C TYR A 181 10.22 15.53 12.04
N GLY A 182 9.72 16.69 11.58
CA GLY A 182 10.49 17.67 10.82
C GLY A 182 11.02 17.16 9.48
N LEU A 183 10.30 16.22 8.85
CA LEU A 183 10.71 15.57 7.60
C LEU A 183 10.49 16.51 6.41
N THR A 184 11.54 16.75 5.63
CA THR A 184 11.48 17.59 4.42
C THR A 184 12.05 16.90 3.19
N GLY A 185 12.32 15.59 3.29
CA GLY A 185 12.87 14.77 2.22
C GLY A 185 11.81 14.22 1.26
N GLY A 186 12.14 13.11 0.59
CA GLY A 186 11.25 12.47 -0.37
C GLY A 186 9.93 12.04 0.28
N TYR A 187 8.80 12.39 -0.33
CA TYR A 187 7.47 12.17 0.21
C TYR A 187 6.60 11.46 -0.84
N VAL A 188 6.18 10.23 -0.54
CA VAL A 188 5.44 9.37 -1.48
C VAL A 188 4.24 8.76 -0.78
N ILE A 189 3.09 8.74 -1.47
CA ILE A 189 1.86 8.10 -1.01
C ILE A 189 1.45 7.04 -2.03
N LEU A 190 1.22 5.82 -1.56
CA LEU A 190 0.70 4.72 -2.34
C LEU A 190 -0.66 4.29 -1.77
N VAL A 191 -1.65 4.13 -2.64
CA VAL A 191 -2.98 3.64 -2.24
C VAL A 191 -3.16 2.21 -2.77
N GLY A 192 -3.26 1.26 -1.85
CA GLY A 192 -3.40 -0.17 -2.14
C GLY A 192 -3.04 -1.04 -0.93
N GLY A 193 -3.42 -2.32 -0.96
CA GLY A 193 -3.14 -3.28 0.12
C GLY A 193 -1.71 -3.81 0.14
N ALA A 194 -1.53 -5.02 0.68
CA ALA A 194 -0.22 -5.61 0.94
C ALA A 194 0.78 -5.56 -0.25
N ALA A 195 0.32 -5.71 -1.50
CA ALA A 195 1.20 -5.60 -2.66
C ALA A 195 1.78 -4.18 -2.84
N ALA A 196 1.01 -3.13 -2.55
CA ALA A 196 1.49 -1.74 -2.59
C ALA A 196 2.47 -1.44 -1.47
N ALA A 197 2.32 -2.08 -0.30
CA ALA A 197 3.29 -1.95 0.79
C ALA A 197 4.63 -2.61 0.46
N VAL A 198 4.63 -3.70 -0.31
CA VAL A 198 5.87 -4.25 -0.89
C VAL A 198 6.50 -3.28 -1.88
N ASP A 199 5.71 -2.62 -2.73
CA ASP A 199 6.23 -1.57 -3.62
C ASP A 199 6.78 -0.38 -2.82
N ALA A 200 6.17 -0.04 -1.68
CA ALA A 200 6.64 1.02 -0.79
C ALA A 200 8.04 0.74 -0.23
N LEU A 201 8.28 -0.51 0.22
CA LEU A 201 9.59 -0.97 0.67
C LEU A 201 10.63 -0.88 -0.46
N TRP A 202 10.26 -1.28 -1.69
CA TRP A 202 11.14 -1.16 -2.85
C TRP A 202 11.44 0.29 -3.23
N GLN A 203 10.42 1.16 -3.20
CA GLN A 203 10.57 2.58 -3.47
C GLN A 203 11.48 3.26 -2.43
N ALA A 204 11.33 2.91 -1.15
CA ALA A 204 12.22 3.37 -0.08
C ALA A 204 13.66 2.92 -0.32
N GLY A 205 13.89 1.64 -0.63
CA GLY A 205 15.21 1.12 -1.00
C GLY A 205 15.81 1.83 -2.21
N THR A 206 15.00 2.18 -3.21
CA THR A 206 15.45 2.93 -4.40
C THR A 206 15.88 4.35 -4.04
N LEU A 207 15.17 5.04 -3.14
CA LEU A 207 15.55 6.38 -2.68
C LEU A 207 16.88 6.36 -1.91
N LEU A 208 17.06 5.35 -1.07
CA LEU A 208 18.28 5.08 -0.33
C LEU A 208 19.47 4.78 -1.26
N ALA A 209 19.31 3.83 -2.19
CA ALA A 209 20.34 3.43 -3.15
C ALA A 209 20.74 4.58 -4.10
N ALA A 210 19.81 5.47 -4.45
CA ALA A 210 20.08 6.66 -5.25
C ALA A 210 20.71 7.82 -4.46
N GLY A 211 21.00 7.64 -3.16
CA GLY A 211 21.55 8.69 -2.29
C GLY A 211 20.60 9.88 -2.10
N ARG A 212 19.30 9.70 -2.36
CA ARG A 212 18.26 10.74 -2.19
C ARG A 212 17.79 10.87 -0.75
N ALA A 213 18.04 9.83 0.05
CA ALA A 213 17.84 9.80 1.48
C ALA A 213 18.92 8.91 2.12
N ASP A 214 19.22 9.15 3.39
CA ASP A 214 20.09 8.30 4.22
C ASP A 214 19.25 7.37 5.11
N THR A 215 18.02 7.78 5.40
CA THR A 215 17.01 7.03 6.14
C THR A 215 15.67 7.06 5.39
N ALA A 216 14.91 5.97 5.42
CA ALA A 216 13.55 5.95 4.88
C ALA A 216 12.57 5.35 5.89
N LEU A 217 11.44 6.01 6.08
CA LEU A 217 10.31 5.54 6.86
C LEU A 217 9.26 4.97 5.91
N VAL A 218 8.89 3.71 6.07
CA VAL A 218 7.76 3.09 5.35
C VAL A 218 6.62 2.90 6.34
N LEU A 219 5.61 3.76 6.25
CA LEU A 219 4.49 3.84 7.18
C LEU A 219 3.22 3.28 6.53
N ALA A 220 2.49 2.45 7.27
CA ALA A 220 1.15 2.01 6.91
C ALA A 220 0.18 2.23 8.08
N VAL A 221 -1.03 2.69 7.78
CA VAL A 221 -2.13 2.84 8.74
C VAL A 221 -3.42 2.36 8.12
N GLU A 222 -4.14 1.50 8.84
CA GLU A 222 -5.39 0.88 8.44
C GLU A 222 -6.39 0.94 9.60
N THR A 223 -7.48 1.69 9.39
CA THR A 223 -8.62 1.80 10.31
C THR A 223 -9.90 1.33 9.64
N PHE A 224 -10.80 0.76 10.43
CA PHE A 224 -12.00 0.07 9.97
C PHE A 224 -13.21 0.32 10.87
N ASP A 225 -13.01 0.62 12.15
CA ASP A 225 -14.08 0.61 13.15
C ASP A 225 -15.20 1.60 12.81
N GLU A 226 -14.81 2.80 12.38
CA GLU A 226 -15.75 3.85 11.97
C GLU A 226 -16.57 3.45 10.73
N CYS A 227 -16.06 2.52 9.92
CA CYS A 227 -16.69 1.98 8.72
C CYS A 227 -17.10 0.51 8.88
N ALA A 228 -17.21 -0.01 10.11
CA ALA A 228 -17.42 -1.44 10.36
C ALA A 228 -18.70 -1.98 9.69
N ASP A 229 -19.74 -1.16 9.61
CA ASP A 229 -21.01 -1.49 8.96
C ASP A 229 -20.85 -1.72 7.44
N LEU A 230 -20.00 -0.92 6.78
CA LEU A 230 -19.68 -1.08 5.36
C LEU A 230 -18.88 -2.36 5.12
N TRP A 231 -17.90 -2.64 5.98
CA TRP A 231 -17.11 -3.86 5.92
C TRP A 231 -17.94 -5.12 6.19
N ALA A 232 -18.94 -5.04 7.08
CA ALA A 232 -19.87 -6.13 7.34
C ALA A 232 -20.70 -6.50 6.10
N ARG A 233 -21.13 -5.51 5.31
CA ARG A 233 -21.82 -5.75 4.03
C ARG A 233 -20.90 -6.41 3.00
N GLY A 234 -19.62 -6.05 3.02
CA GLY A 234 -18.56 -6.59 2.16
C GLY A 234 -17.86 -7.84 2.69
N ARG A 235 -18.40 -8.55 3.70
CA ARG A 235 -17.72 -9.64 4.45
C ARG A 235 -17.04 -10.72 3.59
N TRP A 236 -17.51 -10.96 2.38
CA TRP A 236 -16.93 -11.94 1.45
C TRP A 236 -15.55 -11.54 0.93
N ALA A 237 -15.21 -10.24 0.98
CA ALA A 237 -13.92 -9.72 0.56
C ALA A 237 -12.80 -9.97 1.58
N ALA A 238 -13.15 -10.21 2.87
CA ALA A 238 -12.20 -10.43 3.95
C ALA A 238 -12.65 -11.62 4.83
N PRO A 239 -12.22 -12.86 4.55
CA PRO A 239 -12.63 -14.07 5.29
C PRO A 239 -11.90 -14.22 6.65
N ARG A 240 -11.22 -13.18 7.11
CA ARG A 240 -10.48 -13.10 8.38
C ARG A 240 -10.96 -11.85 9.11
N PRO A 241 -10.83 -11.78 10.45
CA PRO A 241 -11.10 -10.53 11.15
C PRO A 241 -10.22 -9.43 10.55
N LEU A 242 -10.84 -8.29 10.24
CA LEU A 242 -10.13 -7.07 9.92
C LEU A 242 -9.53 -6.55 11.21
N VAL A 243 -8.22 -6.34 11.22
CA VAL A 243 -7.52 -5.89 12.41
C VAL A 243 -6.90 -4.56 12.10
N GLU A 244 -7.34 -3.53 12.79
CA GLU A 244 -6.76 -2.20 12.63
C GLU A 244 -5.29 -2.23 13.05
N ALA A 245 -4.46 -1.53 12.30
CA ALA A 245 -3.04 -1.56 12.49
C ALA A 245 -2.38 -0.27 12.03
N ALA A 246 -1.33 0.12 12.74
CA ALA A 246 -0.37 1.12 12.31
C ALA A 246 1.03 0.56 12.48
N ALA A 247 1.79 0.52 11.39
CA ALA A 247 3.12 -0.06 11.37
C ALA A 247 4.09 0.84 10.60
N CYS A 248 5.31 1.01 11.11
CA CYS A 248 6.35 1.78 10.45
C CYS A 248 7.67 1.01 10.47
N ALA A 249 8.29 0.81 9.30
CA ALA A 249 9.65 0.30 9.21
C ALA A 249 10.63 1.46 9.02
N VAL A 250 11.77 1.42 9.72
CA VAL A 250 12.92 2.30 9.49
C VAL A 250 13.93 1.55 8.63
N LEU A 251 14.26 2.09 7.46
CA LEU A 251 15.20 1.52 6.51
C LEU A 251 16.43 2.42 6.35
N VAL A 252 17.60 1.80 6.22
CA VAL A 252 18.88 2.46 5.94
C VAL A 252 19.70 1.64 4.94
N GLY A 253 20.86 2.15 4.55
CA GLY A 253 21.78 1.52 3.62
C GLY A 253 21.65 2.11 2.22
N SER A 254 22.38 1.58 1.25
CA SER A 254 22.48 2.14 -0.11
C SER A 254 22.37 1.06 -1.19
N GLY A 255 21.68 -0.04 -0.88
CA GLY A 255 21.75 -1.30 -1.62
C GLY A 255 20.57 -1.66 -2.49
N ASP A 256 20.85 -2.07 -3.73
CA ASP A 256 19.85 -2.42 -4.77
C ASP A 256 19.49 -3.93 -4.82
N ASP A 257 20.05 -4.77 -3.94
CA ASP A 257 19.86 -6.24 -3.95
C ASP A 257 18.53 -6.69 -3.30
N SER A 258 17.47 -5.90 -3.48
CA SER A 258 16.20 -6.09 -2.75
C SER A 258 15.32 -7.24 -3.27
N GLY A 259 15.76 -8.04 -4.25
CA GLY A 259 15.02 -9.20 -4.75
C GLY A 259 13.55 -8.92 -5.11
N TYR A 260 13.23 -7.68 -5.47
CA TYR A 260 11.87 -7.20 -5.73
C TYR A 260 11.31 -7.82 -7.03
N GLY A 261 10.02 -8.18 -7.01
CA GLY A 261 9.34 -8.64 -8.21
C GLY A 261 8.01 -9.34 -7.94
N PRO A 262 7.45 -10.03 -8.95
CA PRO A 262 6.35 -10.96 -8.70
C PRO A 262 6.83 -12.06 -7.76
N GLY A 263 5.95 -12.51 -6.86
CA GLY A 263 6.27 -13.54 -5.87
C GLY A 263 5.23 -14.63 -5.80
N ALA A 264 5.55 -15.71 -5.09
CA ALA A 264 4.61 -16.72 -4.65
C ALA A 264 4.08 -16.40 -3.24
N ALA A 265 3.09 -17.16 -2.76
CA ALA A 265 2.73 -17.10 -1.35
C ALA A 265 3.92 -17.59 -0.50
N SER A 266 4.12 -16.99 0.67
CA SER A 266 5.21 -17.36 1.58
C SER A 266 4.71 -17.87 2.93
N THR A 267 5.54 -18.66 3.62
CA THR A 267 5.25 -19.10 5.00
C THR A 267 5.09 -17.93 5.95
N LEU A 268 5.85 -16.84 5.74
CA LEU A 268 5.74 -15.62 6.53
C LEU A 268 4.41 -14.91 6.29
N GLU A 269 3.92 -14.85 5.05
CA GLU A 269 2.58 -14.31 4.74
C GLU A 269 1.47 -15.14 5.40
N ALA A 270 1.59 -16.47 5.38
CA ALA A 270 0.64 -17.34 6.07
C ALA A 270 0.69 -17.14 7.60
N LEU A 271 1.89 -16.95 8.16
CA LEU A 271 2.09 -16.67 9.59
C LEU A 271 1.47 -15.33 9.98
N VAL A 272 1.72 -14.26 9.22
CA VAL A 272 1.10 -12.94 9.42
C VAL A 272 -0.41 -13.08 9.43
N ALA A 273 -0.97 -13.73 8.41
CA ALA A 273 -2.41 -13.85 8.29
C ALA A 273 -3.05 -14.70 9.40
N ARG A 274 -2.30 -15.66 9.98
CA ARG A 274 -2.72 -16.44 11.15
C ARG A 274 -2.64 -15.61 12.43
N ARG A 275 -1.51 -14.95 12.69
CA ARG A 275 -1.21 -14.26 13.96
C ARG A 275 -1.90 -12.90 14.08
N ALA A 276 -1.98 -12.14 12.98
CA ALA A 276 -2.47 -10.76 13.00
C ALA A 276 -3.89 -10.61 12.44
N GLY A 277 -4.36 -11.53 11.58
CA GLY A 277 -5.61 -11.36 10.85
C GLY A 277 -5.41 -10.62 9.53
N GLU A 278 -6.44 -9.92 9.05
CA GLU A 278 -6.38 -9.11 7.84
C GLU A 278 -6.05 -7.65 8.20
N THR A 279 -4.79 -7.25 7.97
CA THR A 279 -4.27 -5.90 8.25
C THR A 279 -3.94 -5.11 6.98
N LEU A 280 -4.43 -5.57 5.81
CA LEU A 280 -4.29 -4.89 4.51
C LEU A 280 -2.86 -4.41 4.20
N ALA A 281 -2.62 -3.10 4.01
CA ALA A 281 -1.30 -2.57 3.68
C ALA A 281 -0.28 -2.76 4.82
N CYS A 282 -0.72 -2.90 6.08
CA CYS A 282 0.19 -3.16 7.19
C CYS A 282 0.79 -4.57 7.15
N ALA A 283 0.20 -5.52 6.43
CA ALA A 283 0.58 -6.94 6.52
C ALA A 283 2.06 -7.23 6.20
N PRO A 284 2.70 -6.65 5.17
CA PRO A 284 4.13 -6.87 4.95
C PRO A 284 5.01 -6.31 6.08
N LEU A 285 4.62 -5.19 6.70
CA LEU A 285 5.36 -4.62 7.83
C LEU A 285 5.21 -5.47 9.09
N VAL A 286 4.02 -6.05 9.33
CA VAL A 286 3.85 -7.08 10.37
C VAL A 286 4.78 -8.28 10.11
N GLY A 287 4.92 -8.69 8.84
CA GLY A 287 5.86 -9.73 8.43
C GLY A 287 7.31 -9.40 8.76
N LEU A 288 7.74 -8.15 8.51
CA LEU A 288 9.07 -7.69 8.92
C LEU A 288 9.27 -7.74 10.43
N ALA A 289 8.30 -7.26 11.21
CA ALA A 289 8.37 -7.30 12.67
C ALA A 289 8.49 -8.74 13.20
N LEU A 290 7.70 -9.67 12.66
CA LEU A 290 7.77 -11.10 13.02
C LEU A 290 9.13 -11.73 12.65
N ALA A 291 9.66 -11.44 11.46
CA ALA A 291 10.96 -11.96 11.03
C ALA A 291 12.11 -11.42 11.91
N ARG A 292 12.08 -10.13 12.26
CA ARG A 292 13.03 -9.51 13.18
C ARG A 292 12.99 -10.15 14.57
N ALA A 293 11.79 -10.33 15.11
CA ALA A 293 11.61 -10.95 16.42
C ALA A 293 12.08 -12.41 16.46
N ALA A 294 12.04 -13.11 15.33
CA ALA A 294 12.60 -14.44 15.17
C ALA A 294 14.13 -14.46 14.95
N GLY A 295 14.80 -13.31 14.93
CA GLY A 295 16.23 -13.20 14.69
C GLY A 295 16.64 -13.53 13.25
N ALA A 296 15.71 -13.49 12.30
CA ALA A 296 16.05 -13.74 10.90
C ALA A 296 16.99 -12.62 10.40
N PRO A 297 18.14 -12.94 9.77
CA PRO A 297 19.04 -11.91 9.23
C PRO A 297 18.52 -11.31 7.91
N HIS A 298 17.65 -12.03 7.22
CA HIS A 298 16.98 -11.60 6.01
C HIS A 298 15.52 -12.03 6.04
N ALA A 299 14.64 -11.12 5.63
CA ALA A 299 13.20 -11.38 5.50
C ALA A 299 12.78 -11.25 4.04
N ARG A 300 12.09 -12.28 3.53
CA ARG A 300 11.33 -12.17 2.28
C ARG A 300 9.87 -11.93 2.61
N VAL A 301 9.42 -10.71 2.38
CA VAL A 301 8.02 -10.34 2.59
C VAL A 301 7.27 -10.35 1.27
N THR A 302 6.04 -10.83 1.34
CA THR A 302 5.14 -10.97 0.20
C THR A 302 3.80 -10.33 0.52
N GLY A 303 3.15 -9.79 -0.50
CA GLY A 303 1.85 -9.15 -0.35
C GLY A 303 0.96 -9.45 -1.55
N ARG A 304 -0.32 -9.74 -1.29
CA ARG A 304 -1.35 -9.92 -2.31
C ARG A 304 -2.46 -8.91 -2.12
N TRP A 305 -2.90 -8.27 -3.19
CA TRP A 305 -4.04 -7.38 -3.20
C TRP A 305 -4.72 -7.37 -4.56
N ARG A 306 -6.05 -7.60 -4.58
CA ARG A 306 -6.89 -7.57 -5.80
C ARG A 306 -6.27 -8.29 -7.02
N GLY A 307 -5.78 -9.52 -6.79
CA GLY A 307 -5.18 -10.35 -7.85
C GLY A 307 -3.71 -10.07 -8.16
N ARG A 308 -3.14 -8.93 -7.71
CA ARG A 308 -1.71 -8.64 -7.83
C ARG A 308 -0.96 -9.23 -6.64
N ARG A 309 0.27 -9.71 -6.90
CA ARG A 309 1.19 -10.21 -5.88
C ARG A 309 2.58 -9.64 -6.12
N ALA A 310 3.24 -9.21 -5.04
CA ALA A 310 4.60 -8.71 -5.05
C ALA A 310 5.40 -9.33 -3.91
N GLN A 311 6.72 -9.37 -4.07
CA GLN A 311 7.68 -9.76 -3.04
C GLN A 311 8.87 -8.81 -3.01
N ILE A 312 9.54 -8.75 -1.87
CA ILE A 312 10.84 -8.09 -1.68
C ILE A 312 11.63 -8.83 -0.60
N ALA A 313 12.95 -8.87 -0.75
CA ALA A 313 13.89 -9.33 0.27
C ALA A 313 14.59 -8.12 0.89
N VAL A 314 14.66 -8.09 2.21
CA VAL A 314 15.37 -7.04 2.96
C VAL A 314 16.21 -7.66 4.08
N ALA A 315 17.31 -7.02 4.42
CA ALA A 315 18.08 -7.40 5.61
C ALA A 315 17.35 -6.89 6.86
N THR A 316 17.38 -7.67 7.93
CA THR A 316 16.71 -7.40 9.21
C THR A 316 17.70 -7.32 10.37
#